data_AF-A0A9X1GKT0-F1
#
_entry.id   AF-A0A9X1GKT0-F1
#
_cell.length_a   1.000
_cell.length_b   1.000
_cell.length_c   1.000
_cell.angle_alpha   90.00
_cell.angle_beta   90.00
_cell.angle_gamma   90.00
#
_symmetry.space_group_name_H-M   'P 1'
#
loop_
_entity.id
_entity.type
_entity.pdbx_description
1 polymer ?
#
loop_
_entity_poly.entity_id
_entity_poly.type
_entity_poly.pdbx_seq_one_letter_code
_entity_poly.pdbx_strand_id
1 'polypeptide(L)' 'MLQPGKPLKQRPQYVIEEELGSEDFGIIYKARHKDLNFPVVIKTPNNRLCRDANYPKYVEGFHKDCNI' A
#
# COMPACT_ATOMS: atom_id res chain seq x y z
N MET A 1 -4.57 -3.77 7.92
CA MET A 1 -4.81 -3.61 6.47
C MET A 1 -5.52 -2.28 6.24
N LEU A 2 -5.32 -1.67 5.08
CA LEU A 2 -6.06 -0.46 4.72
C LEU A 2 -7.52 -0.82 4.41
N GLN A 3 -8.45 0.11 4.66
CA GLN A 3 -9.89 -0.13 4.54
C GLN A 3 -10.48 0.74 3.42
N PRO A 4 -11.30 0.17 2.51
CA PRO A 4 -12.09 0.93 1.56
C PRO A 4 -12.90 2.05 2.22
N GLY A 5 -13.00 3.19 1.53
CA GLY A 5 -13.70 4.39 1.99
C GLY A 5 -12.98 5.16 3.11
N LYS A 6 -11.84 4.69 3.62
CA LYS A 6 -11.07 5.40 4.65
C LYS A 6 -9.88 6.16 4.04
N PRO A 7 -9.62 7.39 4.50
CA PRO A 7 -8.41 8.10 4.16
C PRO A 7 -7.18 7.47 4.81
N LEU A 8 -6.01 7.63 4.20
CA LEU A 8 -4.75 7.23 4.83
C LEU A 8 -4.45 8.10 6.06
N LYS A 9 -3.96 7.50 7.14
CA LYS A 9 -3.62 8.23 8.39
C LYS A 9 -2.58 9.33 8.18
N GLN A 10 -1.51 9.03 7.44
CA GLN A 10 -0.39 9.97 7.21
C GLN A 10 -0.59 10.86 5.98
N ARG A 11 -1.49 10.48 5.06
CA ARG A 11 -1.78 11.23 3.83
C ARG A 11 -3.29 11.27 3.57
N PRO A 12 -4.04 12.03 4.38
CA PRO A 12 -5.50 11.97 4.39
C PRO A 12 -6.17 12.40 3.08
N GLN A 13 -5.44 13.02 2.15
CA GLN A 13 -5.91 13.35 0.82
C GLN A 13 -6.17 12.12 -0.07
N TYR A 14 -5.59 10.96 0.26
CA TYR A 14 -5.84 9.70 -0.47
C TYR A 14 -6.87 8.85 0.27
N VAL A 15 -7.91 8.42 -0.44
CA VAL A 15 -8.93 7.50 0.06
C VAL A 15 -8.83 6.18 -0.67
N ILE A 16 -8.80 5.08 0.07
CA ILE A 16 -8.74 3.74 -0.49
C ILE A 16 -10.09 3.38 -1.09
N GLU A 17 -10.09 2.88 -2.32
CA GLU A 17 -11.30 2.42 -3.00
C GLU A 17 -11.43 0.90 -2.91
N GLU A 18 -10.36 0.17 -3.22
CA GLU A 18 -10.35 -1.30 -3.19
C GLU A 18 -8.93 -1.88 -3.03
N GLU A 19 -8.85 -3.11 -2.51
CA GLU A 19 -7.64 -3.94 -2.58
C GLU A 19 -7.62 -4.64 -3.94
N LEU A 20 -6.60 -4.38 -4.76
CA LEU A 20 -6.45 -4.99 -6.08
C LEU A 20 -5.79 -6.37 -6.01
N GLY A 21 -4.95 -6.60 -4.99
CA GLY A 21 -4.29 -7.88 -4.76
C GLY A 21 -3.03 -7.75 -3.93
N SER A 22 -2.34 -8.88 -3.76
CA SER A 22 -1.03 -8.96 -3.11
C SER A 22 0.00 -9.55 -4.06
N GLU A 23 1.14 -8.87 -4.18
CA GLU A 23 2.37 -9.42 -4.75
C GLU A 23 3.35 -9.78 -3.62
N ASP A 24 4.46 -10.45 -3.97
CA ASP A 24 5.46 -11.01 -3.06
C ASP A 24 5.79 -10.13 -1.84
N PHE A 25 5.97 -8.82 -2.06
CA PHE A 25 6.43 -7.90 -1.01
C PHE A 25 5.38 -6.87 -0.57
N GLY A 26 4.20 -6.82 -1.20
CA GLY A 26 3.26 -5.75 -0.93
C GLY A 26 1.82 -6.02 -1.33
N ILE A 27 0.92 -5.29 -0.69
CA ILE A 27 -0.50 -5.23 -1.04
C ILE A 27 -0.70 -3.99 -1.90
N ILE A 28 -1.42 -4.17 -3.02
CA ILE A 28 -1.73 -3.12 -3.99
C ILE A 28 -3.17 -2.67 -3.77
N TYR A 29 -3.35 -1.36 -3.65
CA TYR A 29 -4.64 -0.72 -3.47
C TYR A 29 -4.90 0.26 -4.59
N LYS A 30 -6.15 0.31 -5.07
CA LYS A 30 -6.66 1.46 -5.80
C LYS A 30 -7.10 2.50 -4.80
N ALA A 31 -6.72 3.75 -5.05
CA ALA A 31 -7.13 4.88 -4.23
C ALA A 31 -7.43 6.09 -5.12
N ARG A 32 -7.98 7.13 -4.53
CA ARG A 32 -8.25 8.39 -5.19
C ARG A 32 -7.73 9.56 -4.37
N HIS A 33 -7.07 10.50 -5.05
CA HIS A 33 -6.74 11.78 -4.44
C HIS A 33 -8.01 12.64 -4.41
N LYS A 34 -8.46 13.06 -3.22
CA LYS A 34 -9.74 13.76 -3.05
C LYS A 34 -9.79 15.11 -3.76
N ASP A 35 -8.74 15.92 -3.60
CA ASP A 35 -8.76 17.30 -4.10
C ASP A 35 -8.62 17.37 -5.63
N LEU A 36 -7.78 16.51 -6.19
CA LEU A 36 -7.48 16.45 -7.62
C LEU A 36 -8.37 15.44 -8.37
N ASN A 37 -9.20 14.69 -7.64
CA ASN A 37 -10.17 13.70 -8.14
C ASN A 37 -9.61 12.72 -9.20
N PHE A 38 -8.36 12.31 -9.08
CA PHE A 38 -7.73 11.34 -9.99
C PHE A 38 -7.37 10.03 -9.28
N PRO A 39 -7.45 8.89 -9.99
CA PRO A 39 -7.11 7.59 -9.44
C PRO A 39 -5.59 7.45 -9.28
N VAL A 40 -5.18 6.77 -8.22
CA VAL A 40 -3.79 6.40 -7.95
C VAL A 40 -3.71 4.95 -7.49
N VAL A 41 -2.52 4.36 -7.63
CA VAL A 41 -2.19 3.05 -7.07
C VAL A 41 -1.30 3.26 -5.85
N ILE A 42 -1.63 2.57 -4.75
CA ILE A 42 -0.86 2.62 -3.51
C ILE A 42 -0.39 1.20 -3.19
N LYS A 43 0.93 1.00 -3.15
CA LYS A 43 1.54 -0.25 -2.67
C LYS A 43 1.96 -0.06 -1.21
N THR A 44 1.64 -1.01 -0.36
CA THR A 44 2.13 -1.04 1.04
C THR A 44 2.82 -2.36 1.32
N PRO A 45 3.80 -2.42 2.25
CA PRO A 45 4.36 -3.68 2.70
C PRO A 45 3.27 -4.66 3.14
N ASN A 46 3.45 -5.95 2.82
CA ASN A 46 2.48 -6.97 3.19
C ASN A 46 2.60 -7.30 4.69
N ASN A 47 1.90 -6.52 5.53
CA ASN A 47 1.91 -6.69 6.98
C ASN A 47 1.30 -8.04 7.44
N ARG A 48 0.70 -8.85 6.57
CA ARG A 48 0.30 -10.23 6.91
C ARG A 48 1.52 -11.12 7.16
N LEU A 49 2.66 -10.78 6.54
CA LEU A 49 3.93 -11.48 6.69
C LEU A 49 4.74 -10.96 7.88
N CYS A 50 4.23 -10.06 8.72
CA CYS A 50 5.02 -9.44 9.80
C CYS A 50 5.54 -10.43 10.86
N ARG A 51 4.99 -11.64 10.91
CA ARG A 51 5.47 -12.74 11.78
C ARG A 51 6.46 -13.68 11.07
N ASP A 52 6.68 -13.51 9.78
CA ASP A 52 7.67 -14.28 9.02
C ASP A 52 9.08 -13.80 9.37
N ALA A 53 10.00 -14.71 9.61
CA ALA A 53 11.39 -14.38 9.90
C ALA A 53 12.08 -13.61 8.75
N ASN A 54 11.57 -13.74 7.53
CA ASN A 54 12.04 -13.02 6.35
C ASN A 54 11.34 -11.66 6.14
N TYR A 55 10.42 -11.25 7.01
CA TYR A 55 9.72 -9.96 6.89
C TYR A 55 10.66 -8.75 6.70
N PRO A 56 11.81 -8.66 7.39
CA PRO A 56 12.77 -7.59 7.12
C PRO A 56 13.26 -7.55 5.66
N LYS A 57 13.45 -8.71 5.01
CA LYS A 57 13.85 -8.79 3.60
C LYS A 57 12.73 -8.34 2.66
N TYR A 58 11.47 -8.61 3.01
CA TYR A 58 10.31 -8.16 2.23
C TYR A 58 10.15 -6.64 2.30
N VAL A 59 10.40 -6.05 3.48
CA VAL A 59 10.44 -4.60 3.65
C VAL A 59 11.63 -4.00 2.89
N GLU A 60 12.79 -4.64 2.89
CA GLU A 60 13.95 -4.20 2.11
C GLU A 60 13.69 -4.25 0.60
N GLY A 61 13.10 -5.34 0.09
CA GLY A 61 12.70 -5.48 -1.31
C GLY A 61 11.70 -4.40 -1.73
N PHE A 62 10.70 -4.13 -0.89
CA PHE A 62 9.74 -3.05 -1.10
C PHE A 62 10.43 -1.67 -1.24
N HIS A 63 11.46 -1.39 -0.44
CA HIS A 63 12.21 -0.13 -0.55
C HIS A 63 13.15 -0.07 -1.76
N LYS A 64 13.73 -1.20 -2.18
CA LYS A 64 14.59 -1.27 -3.37
C LYS A 64 13.82 -0.98 -4.66
N ASP A 65 12.62 -1.53 -4.79
CA ASP A 65 11.78 -1.31 -5.98
C ASP A 65 11.20 0.11 -6.07
N CYS A 66 11.18 0.86 -4.95
CA CYS A 66 10.64 2.20 -4.88
C CYS A 66 11.68 3.31 -5.14
N ASN A 67 12.92 2.95 -5.48
CA ASN A 67 14.06 3.84 -5.71
C ASN A 67 14.40 4.06 -7.20
N ILE A 68 13.38 3.98 -8.08
CA ILE A 68 13.50 4.23 -9.52
C ILE A 68 13.16 5.69 -9.83
#